data_AF-A0A3M1ZJI6-F1
#
_entry.id   AF-A0A3M1ZJI6-F1
#
_cell.length_a   1.000
_cell.length_b   1.000
_cell.length_c   1.000
_cell.angle_alpha   90.00
_cell.angle_beta   90.00
_cell.angle_gamma   90.00
#
_symmetry.space_group_name_H-M   'P 1'
#
loop_
_entity.id
_entity.type
_entity.pdbx_description
1 polymer ?
#
loop_
_entity_poly.entity_id
_entity_poly.type
_entity_poly.pdbx_seq_one_letter_code
_entity_poly.pdbx_strand_id
1 'polypeptide(L)' 'MALPEIKGFLETTFTDWKGKVAAVVFLPRCNFRCPYCHNHRIVTAPHEVPSWPWAEVEARLRGLGGWVDGVCVT' A
#
# COMPACT_ATOMS: atom_id res chain seq x y z
N MET A 1 19.11 -2.93 7.84
CA MET A 1 18.27 -2.20 6.87
C MET A 1 16.96 -1.85 7.54
N ALA A 2 16.46 -0.62 7.40
CA ALA A 2 15.15 -0.21 7.88
C ALA A 2 14.08 -0.53 6.82
N LEU A 3 12.86 -0.86 7.26
CA LEU A 3 11.71 -1.01 6.35
C LEU A 3 11.34 0.35 5.74
N PRO A 4 10.83 0.37 4.49
CA PRO A 4 10.32 1.60 3.90
C PRO A 4 9.07 2.10 4.65
N GLU A 5 8.83 3.41 4.61
CA GLU A 5 7.58 3.98 5.11
C GLU A 5 6.39 3.46 4.29
N ILE A 6 5.22 3.33 4.94
CA ILE A 6 3.97 2.99 4.28
C ILE A 6 3.08 4.22 4.29
N LYS A 7 2.67 4.71 3.12
CA LYS A 7 1.85 5.92 2.97
C LYS A 7 0.36 5.64 2.78
N GLY A 8 -0.01 4.37 2.68
CA GLY A 8 -1.39 3.95 2.62
C GLY A 8 -1.51 2.43 2.73
N PHE A 9 -2.66 1.99 3.19
CA PHE A 9 -3.00 0.58 3.30
C PHE A 9 -4.47 0.39 2.94
N LEU A 10 -4.74 -0.49 1.99
CA LEU A 10 -6.08 -0.93 1.63
C LEU A 10 -6.21 -2.40 2.03
N GLU A 11 -7.09 -2.69 2.99
CA GLU A 11 -7.23 -4.02 3.56
C GLU A 11 -7.73 -5.07 2.57
N THR A 12 -8.51 -4.66 1.57
CA THR A 12 -9.08 -5.58 0.58
C THR A 12 -9.27 -4.88 -0.77
N THR A 13 -8.86 -5.55 -1.84
CA THR A 13 -9.09 -5.21 -3.23
C THR A 13 -9.45 -6.47 -4.02
N PHE A 14 -10.25 -6.26 -5.06
CA PHE A 14 -10.66 -7.30 -6.02
C PHE A 14 -10.12 -7.02 -7.44
N THR A 15 -9.38 -5.92 -7.62
CA THR A 15 -8.97 -5.42 -8.94
C THR A 15 -7.46 -5.47 -9.16
N ASP A 16 -6.65 -5.38 -8.10
CA ASP A 16 -5.19 -5.29 -8.23
C ASP A 16 -4.50 -6.64 -8.44
N TRP A 17 -5.21 -7.76 -8.20
CA TRP A 17 -4.72 -9.11 -8.51
C TRP A 17 -5.83 -9.93 -9.17
N LYS A 18 -5.61 -10.30 -10.44
CA LYS A 18 -6.58 -11.09 -11.21
C LYS A 18 -6.94 -12.40 -10.51
N GLY A 19 -8.22 -12.56 -10.20
CA GLY A 19 -8.79 -13.79 -9.61
C GLY A 19 -8.41 -14.02 -8.16
N LYS A 20 -7.91 -13.00 -7.46
CA LYS A 20 -7.48 -13.06 -6.07
C LYS A 20 -8.05 -11.89 -5.28
N VAL A 21 -8.37 -12.15 -4.02
CA VAL A 21 -8.69 -11.10 -3.05
C VAL A 21 -7.37 -10.69 -2.42
N ALA A 22 -6.94 -9.44 -2.59
CA ALA A 22 -5.63 -8.99 -2.09
C ALA A 22 -5.77 -7.81 -1.14
N ALA A 23 -4.71 -7.49 -0.40
CA ALA A 23 -4.53 -6.18 0.24
C ALA A 23 -3.56 -5.33 -0.60
N VAL A 24 -3.55 -4.02 -0.40
CA VAL A 24 -2.62 -3.11 -1.08
C VAL A 24 -1.83 -2.28 -0.07
N VAL A 25 -0.51 -2.24 -0.22
CA VAL A 25 0.39 -1.39 0.55
C VAL A 25 1.00 -0.35 -0.39
N PHE A 26 0.82 0.94 -0.06
CA PHE A 26 1.34 2.05 -0.85
C PHE A 26 2.65 2.58 -0.25
N LEU A 27 3.72 2.57 -1.03
CA LEU A 27 5.03 3.09 -0.66
C LEU A 27 5.21 4.54 -1.15
N PRO A 28 6.10 5.33 -0.51
CA PRO A 28 6.38 6.68 -0.98
C PRO A 28 7.24 6.65 -2.24
N ARG A 29 7.07 7.69 -3.06
CA ARG A 29 7.87 8.00 -4.27
C ARG A 29 7.64 7.03 -5.43
N CYS A 30 7.84 7.56 -6.62
CA CYS A 30 7.81 6.83 -7.89
C CYS A 30 8.78 7.56 -8.84
N ASN A 31 9.44 6.84 -9.75
CA ASN A 31 10.29 7.45 -10.79
C ASN A 31 9.48 8.00 -11.98
N PHE A 32 8.16 7.79 -12.02
CA PHE A 32 7.26 8.36 -13.01
C PHE A 32 6.52 9.61 -12.48
N ARG A 33 6.02 10.43 -13.40
CA ARG A 33 5.18 11.62 -13.13
C ARG A 33 3.97 11.66 -14.05
N CYS A 34 3.23 10.57 -14.07
CA CYS A 34 2.07 10.41 -14.96
C CYS A 34 1.01 11.49 -14.64
N PRO A 35 0.43 12.15 -15.66
CA PRO A 35 -0.57 13.20 -15.45
C PRO A 35 -1.89 12.66 -14.86
N TYR A 36 -2.12 11.35 -14.97
CA TYR A 36 -3.27 10.64 -14.42
C TYR A 36 -2.94 9.89 -13.11
N CYS A 37 -1.90 10.29 -12.38
CA CYS A 37 -1.52 9.60 -11.15
C CYS A 37 -2.54 9.84 -10.02
N HIS A 38 -3.27 8.80 -9.63
CA HIS A 38 -4.20 8.86 -8.50
C HIS A 38 -3.46 9.04 -7.16
N ASN A 39 -2.24 8.49 -7.07
CA ASN A 39 -1.38 8.53 -5.89
C ASN A 39 -0.35 9.68 -5.93
N HIS A 40 -0.63 10.78 -6.65
CA HIS A 40 0.35 11.84 -6.86
C HIS A 40 0.88 12.44 -5.55
N ARG A 41 0.06 12.54 -4.49
CA ARG A 41 0.49 13.11 -3.20
C ARG A 41 1.65 12.35 -2.55
N ILE A 42 1.62 11.00 -2.58
CA ILE A 42 2.71 10.18 -2.03
C ILE A 42 3.97 10.18 -2.93
N VAL A 43 3.86 10.74 -4.14
CA VAL A 43 4.97 10.92 -5.09
C VAL A 43 5.60 12.31 -4.98
N THR A 44 4.79 13.37 -4.94
CA THR A 44 5.25 14.76 -4.97
C THR A 44 5.56 15.32 -3.59
N ALA A 45 4.79 14.93 -2.56
CA ALA A 45 4.93 15.41 -1.19
C ALA A 45 4.77 14.27 -0.16
N PRO A 46 5.61 13.21 -0.21
CA PRO A 46 5.46 12.06 0.68
C PRO A 46 5.57 12.37 2.18
N HIS A 47 6.25 13.47 2.52
CA HIS A 47 6.43 13.90 3.91
C HIS A 47 5.17 14.57 4.49
N GLU A 48 4.26 15.04 3.64
CA GLU A 48 2.96 15.59 4.06
C GLU A 48 1.90 14.51 4.24
N VAL A 49 2.17 13.28 3.79
CA VAL A 49 1.28 12.13 3.96
C VAL A 49 1.69 11.34 5.20
N PRO A 50 0.79 11.17 6.19
CA PRO A 50 1.07 10.37 7.38
C PRO A 50 1.49 8.95 7.01
N SER A 51 2.46 8.43 7.77
CA SER A 51 2.91 7.05 7.62
C SER A 51 2.09 6.12 8.50
N TRP A 52 1.78 4.93 7.97
CA TRP A 52 1.23 3.82 8.74
C TRP A 52 2.34 3.09 9.46
N PRO A 53 2.23 2.84 10.79
CA PRO A 53 3.18 2.01 11.51
C PRO A 53 3.17 0.58 10.96
N TRP A 54 4.36 0.04 10.66
CA TRP A 54 4.48 -1.34 10.15
C TRP A 54 3.77 -2.35 11.07
N ALA A 55 3.91 -2.21 12.38
CA ALA A 55 3.30 -3.12 13.35
C ALA A 55 1.77 -3.20 13.23
N GLU A 56 1.10 -2.08 12.90
CA GLU A 56 -0.35 -2.03 12.72
C GLU A 56 -0.75 -2.72 11.41
N VAL A 57 -0.03 -2.43 10.31
CA VAL A 57 -0.26 -3.06 9.00
C VAL A 57 -0.03 -4.57 9.11
N GLU A 58 1.04 -5.00 9.77
CA GLU A 58 1.36 -6.41 9.98
C GLU A 58 0.28 -7.11 10.80
N ALA A 59 -0.13 -6.53 11.93
CA ALA A 59 -1.18 -7.09 12.77
C ALA A 59 -2.49 -7.24 11.99
N ARG A 60 -2.83 -6.25 11.15
CA ARG A 60 -4.04 -6.31 10.34
C ARG A 60 -3.96 -7.36 9.25
N LEU A 61 -2.84 -7.45 8.52
CA LEU A 61 -2.61 -8.49 7.52
C LEU A 61 -2.69 -9.90 8.11
N ARG A 62 -2.14 -10.11 9.32
CA ARG A 62 -2.27 -11.38 10.04
C ARG A 62 -3.73 -11.72 10.35
N GLY A 63 -4.52 -10.73 10.76
CA GLY A 63 -5.96 -10.88 10.97
C GLY A 63 -6.78 -11.15 9.70
N LEU A 64 -6.23 -10.85 8.52
CA LEU A 64 -6.85 -11.11 7.22
C LEU A 64 -6.40 -12.45 6.61
N GLY A 65 -5.57 -13.23 7.31
CA GLY A 65 -5.12 -14.54 6.85
C GLY A 65 -6.30 -15.47 6.58
N GLY A 66 -6.39 -16.01 5.36
CA GLY A 66 -7.51 -16.83 4.90
C GLY A 66 -8.66 -16.04 4.24
N TRP A 67 -8.66 -14.71 4.36
CA TRP A 67 -9.53 -13.81 3.58
C TRP A 67 -8.80 -13.21 2.38
N VAL A 68 -7.59 -12.69 2.58
CA VAL A 68 -6.73 -12.21 1.49
C VAL A 68 -5.77 -13.31 1.05
N ASP A 69 -5.67 -13.51 -0.26
CA ASP A 69 -4.74 -14.43 -0.92
C ASP A 69 -3.31 -13.87 -1.01
N GLY A 70 -3.16 -12.55 -0.95
CA GLY A 70 -1.87 -11.89 -1.15
C GLY A 70 -1.88 -10.39 -0.89
N VAL A 71 -0.72 -9.76 -1.08
CA VAL A 71 -0.53 -8.31 -0.91
C VAL A 71 0.12 -7.75 -2.17
N CYS A 72 -0.50 -6.73 -2.75
CA CYS A 72 0.07 -5.91 -3.82
C CYS A 72 0.82 -4.74 -3.19
N VAL A 73 2.04 -4.48 -3.67
CA VAL A 73 2.85 -3.32 -3.24
C VAL A 73 2.97 -2.37 -4.43
N THR A 74 2.66 -1.09 -4.19
CA THR A 74 2.51 -0.04 -5.21
C THR A 74 3.25 1.22 -4.79
#